data_AF-A0A8T6E463-F1
#
_entry.id   AF-A0A8T6E463-F1
#
_cell.length_a   1.000
_cell.length_b   1.000
_cell.length_c   1.000
_cell.angle_alpha   90.00
_cell.angle_beta   90.00
_cell.angle_gamma   90.00
#
_symmetry.space_group_name_H-M   'P 1'
#
loop_
_entity.id
_entity.type
_entity.pdbx_description
1 polymer ?
#
loop_
_entity_poly.entity_id
_entity_poly.type
_entity_poly.pdbx_seq_one_letter_code
_entity_poly.pdbx_strand_id
1 'polypeptide(L)'
;MSDVEVFYNAGEFQEDEPANAGLEDLSRVRNRLAEAAATYSVVDAGELTEQDREEAYLSRAVRPSVSRRYRVRRIFGTNKYPGQYFGGAVPALVVLEDGRPVDVYPHEEQDGTIVTIRDYLDGLGGEARTGGQDLARRMDALSARIAGYGAVGATASELVEDGRTR
;
A
#
# COMPACT_ATOMS: atom_id res chain seq x y z
N MET A 1 9.56 1.28 13.44
CA MET A 1 10.46 0.64 12.46
C MET A 1 9.52 -0.21 11.62
N SER A 2 9.49 0.01 10.31
CA SER A 2 8.55 -0.69 9.44
C SER A 2 9.17 -2.01 9.01
N ASP A 3 8.48 -3.11 9.28
CA ASP A 3 8.89 -4.43 8.81
C ASP A 3 8.09 -4.76 7.54
N VAL A 4 8.70 -5.49 6.61
CA VAL A 4 8.08 -5.84 5.33
C VAL A 4 8.12 -7.35 5.14
N GLU A 5 6.97 -7.94 4.84
CA GLU A 5 6.86 -9.34 4.42
C GLU A 5 6.52 -9.39 2.93
N VAL A 6 7.29 -10.14 2.14
CA VAL A 6 6.96 -10.41 0.75
C VAL A 6 6.58 -11.87 0.58
N PHE A 7 5.36 -12.08 0.11
CA PHE A 7 4.81 -13.36 -0.31
C PHE A 7 5.00 -13.48 -1.82
N TYR A 8 5.75 -14.47 -2.28
CA TYR A 8 5.86 -14.75 -3.71
C TYR A 8 6.08 -16.25 -3.96
N ASN A 9 5.69 -16.71 -5.15
CA ASN A 9 6.02 -18.02 -5.69
C ASN A 9 6.71 -17.80 -7.04
N ALA A 10 8.01 -18.06 -7.11
CA ALA A 10 8.83 -17.80 -8.30
C ALA A 10 8.35 -18.52 -9.58
N GLY A 11 7.49 -19.54 -9.46
CA GLY A 11 7.00 -20.32 -10.60
C GLY A 11 5.59 -19.97 -11.09
N GLU A 12 4.84 -19.09 -10.43
CA GLU A 12 3.40 -18.92 -10.72
C GLU A 12 2.99 -17.53 -11.24
N PHE A 13 3.75 -16.46 -11.00
CA PHE A 13 3.36 -15.13 -11.47
C PHE A 13 3.98 -14.77 -12.81
N GLN A 14 3.24 -14.02 -13.62
CA GLN A 14 3.71 -13.50 -14.91
C GLN A 14 4.23 -12.08 -14.71
N GLU A 15 5.47 -11.81 -15.09
CA GLU A 15 6.12 -10.50 -14.93
C GLU A 15 5.50 -9.41 -15.81
N ASP A 16 4.90 -9.80 -16.95
CA ASP A 16 4.24 -8.89 -17.90
C ASP A 16 2.88 -8.36 -17.40
N GLU A 17 2.31 -8.97 -16.36
CA GLU A 17 1.05 -8.50 -15.77
C GLU A 17 1.26 -7.19 -14.99
N PRO A 18 0.52 -6.11 -15.30
CA PRO A 18 0.76 -4.79 -14.69
C PRO A 18 0.70 -4.79 -13.15
N ALA A 19 -0.13 -5.64 -12.55
CA ALA A 19 -0.25 -5.76 -11.09
C ALA A 19 1.01 -6.38 -10.44
N ASN A 20 1.77 -7.17 -11.18
CA ASN A 20 2.93 -7.91 -10.68
C ASN A 20 4.24 -7.11 -10.75
N ALA A 21 4.19 -5.86 -11.22
CA ALA A 21 5.36 -5.01 -11.35
C ALA A 21 6.07 -4.77 -10.00
N GLY A 22 7.39 -4.98 -9.97
CA GLY A 22 8.24 -4.66 -8.83
C GLY A 22 8.94 -5.84 -8.15
N LEU A 23 8.66 -7.09 -8.56
CA LEU A 23 9.36 -8.29 -8.04
C LEU A 23 10.20 -9.04 -9.09
N GLU A 24 10.37 -8.47 -10.28
CA GLU A 24 11.26 -8.97 -11.34
C GLU A 24 12.73 -9.16 -10.87
N ASP A 25 13.15 -8.35 -9.90
CA ASP A 25 14.48 -8.45 -9.28
C ASP A 25 14.39 -8.31 -7.76
N LEU A 26 14.40 -9.46 -7.06
CA LEU A 26 14.42 -9.52 -5.59
C LEU A 26 15.64 -8.80 -4.99
N SER A 27 16.76 -8.71 -5.71
CA SER A 27 17.94 -7.97 -5.27
C SER A 27 17.65 -6.48 -5.18
N ARG A 28 16.92 -5.94 -6.17
CA ARG A 28 16.43 -4.55 -6.14
C ARG A 28 15.52 -4.32 -4.94
N VAL A 29 14.56 -5.21 -4.70
CA VAL A 29 13.64 -5.11 -3.54
C VAL A 29 14.42 -5.07 -2.24
N ARG A 30 15.33 -6.03 -2.05
CA ARG A 30 16.19 -6.11 -0.86
C ARG A 30 17.04 -4.86 -0.68
N ASN A 31 17.64 -4.34 -1.75
CA ASN A 31 18.47 -3.14 -1.69
C ASN A 31 17.65 -1.92 -1.27
N ARG A 32 16.46 -1.72 -1.85
CA ARG A 32 15.56 -0.60 -1.50
C ARG A 32 15.09 -0.66 -0.05
N LEU A 33 14.72 -1.85 0.43
CA LEU A 33 14.31 -2.03 1.82
C LEU A 33 15.47 -1.82 2.79
N ALA A 34 16.68 -2.26 2.43
CA ALA A 34 17.88 -2.02 3.21
C ALA A 34 18.26 -0.53 3.28
N GLU A 35 18.14 0.21 2.16
CA GLU A 35 18.33 1.66 2.12
C GLU A 35 17.34 2.39 3.05
N ALA A 36 16.11 1.90 3.17
CA ALA A 36 15.07 2.44 4.04
C ALA A 36 15.18 1.99 5.51
N ALA A 37 16.20 1.21 5.86
CA ALA A 37 16.36 0.59 7.19
C ALA A 37 15.12 -0.22 7.65
N ALA A 38 14.40 -0.82 6.69
CA ALA A 38 13.28 -1.70 6.94
C ALA A 38 13.76 -3.16 7.09
N THR A 39 13.24 -3.89 8.07
CA THR A 39 13.46 -5.34 8.16
C THR A 39 12.64 -6.02 7.08
N TYR A 40 13.19 -7.04 6.44
CA TYR A 40 12.54 -7.73 5.35
C TYR A 40 12.49 -9.25 5.59
N SER A 41 11.34 -9.87 5.35
CA SER A 41 11.12 -11.32 5.37
C SER A 41 10.51 -11.81 4.06
N VAL A 42 11.00 -12.96 3.58
CA VAL A 42 10.48 -13.67 2.42
C VAL A 42 9.60 -14.82 2.90
N VAL A 43 8.41 -14.96 2.32
CA VAL A 43 7.55 -16.13 2.47
C VAL A 43 7.33 -16.76 1.10
N ASP A 44 7.74 -18.02 0.94
CA ASP A 44 7.44 -18.78 -0.28
C ASP A 44 5.97 -19.22 -0.26
N ALA A 45 5.17 -18.63 -1.15
CA ALA A 45 3.75 -18.92 -1.22
C ALA A 45 3.43 -20.28 -1.89
N GLY A 46 4.43 -20.92 -2.51
CA GLY A 46 4.33 -22.28 -3.05
C GLY A 46 4.28 -23.35 -1.97
N GLU A 47 4.79 -23.06 -0.77
CA GLU A 47 4.72 -23.97 0.39
C GLU A 47 3.42 -23.83 1.18
N LEU A 48 2.62 -22.79 0.90
CA LEU A 48 1.35 -22.55 1.58
C LEU A 48 0.26 -23.46 1.01
N THR A 49 -0.50 -24.09 1.90
CA THR A 49 -1.76 -24.74 1.50
C THR A 49 -2.79 -23.70 1.08
N GLU A 50 -3.86 -24.11 0.39
CA GLU A 50 -4.96 -23.21 0.04
C GLU A 50 -5.56 -22.52 1.28
N GLN A 51 -5.67 -23.26 2.39
CA GLN A 51 -6.19 -22.74 3.65
C GLN A 51 -5.24 -21.71 4.28
N ASP A 52 -3.94 -21.98 4.32
CA ASP A 52 -2.95 -21.05 4.87
C ASP A 52 -2.86 -19.78 4.01
N ARG A 53 -3.00 -19.92 2.69
CA ARG A 53 -3.04 -18.78 1.76
C ARG A 53 -4.28 -17.92 1.98
N GLU A 54 -5.44 -18.52 2.17
CA GLU A 54 -6.67 -17.79 2.50
C GLU A 54 -6.52 -17.05 3.83
N GLU A 55 -5.99 -17.71 4.86
CA GLU A 55 -5.73 -17.08 6.16
C GLU A 55 -4.72 -15.93 6.06
N ALA A 56 -3.63 -16.10 5.31
CA ALA A 56 -2.66 -15.05 5.04
C ALA A 56 -3.31 -13.86 4.33
N TYR A 57 -4.12 -14.10 3.30
CA TYR A 57 -4.86 -13.03 2.61
C TYR A 57 -5.81 -12.27 3.55
N LEU A 58 -6.60 -12.98 4.36
CA LEU A 58 -7.56 -12.37 5.29
C LEU A 58 -6.84 -11.55 6.38
N SER A 59 -5.78 -12.10 6.95
CA SER A 59 -5.06 -11.46 8.06
C SER A 59 -4.17 -10.31 7.60
N ARG A 60 -3.48 -10.46 6.46
CA ARG A 60 -2.45 -9.54 5.98
C ARG A 60 -2.94 -8.51 4.96
N ALA A 61 -3.90 -8.85 4.09
CA ALA A 61 -4.33 -7.93 3.03
C ALA A 61 -5.69 -7.27 3.30
N VAL A 62 -6.68 -8.02 3.81
CA VAL A 62 -8.04 -7.48 4.00
C VAL A 62 -8.10 -6.43 5.12
N ARG A 63 -7.35 -6.65 6.22
CA ARG A 63 -7.34 -5.71 7.34
C ARG A 63 -6.88 -4.29 6.94
N PRO A 64 -5.69 -4.11 6.33
CA PRO A 64 -5.26 -2.77 5.94
C PRO A 64 -6.12 -2.19 4.81
N SER A 65 -6.70 -3.01 3.92
CA SER A 65 -7.59 -2.52 2.85
C SER A 65 -8.84 -1.83 3.38
N VAL A 66 -9.42 -2.34 4.48
CA VAL A 66 -10.58 -1.71 5.13
C VAL A 66 -10.19 -0.37 5.75
N SER A 67 -9.05 -0.31 6.43
CA SER A 67 -8.56 0.90 7.11
C SER A 67 -8.17 2.00 6.12
N ARG A 68 -7.48 1.64 5.05
CA ARG A 68 -6.95 2.56 4.01
C ARG A 68 -7.94 2.83 2.87
N ARG A 69 -9.01 2.03 2.76
CA ARG A 69 -10.08 2.13 1.76
C ARG A 69 -9.64 1.89 0.31
N TYR A 70 -8.67 1.01 0.10
CA TYR A 70 -8.35 0.45 -1.22
C TYR A 70 -8.97 -0.96 -1.37
N ARG A 71 -8.88 -1.53 -2.57
CA ARG A 71 -9.46 -2.81 -2.96
C ARG A 71 -8.35 -3.82 -3.25
N VAL A 72 -8.40 -4.95 -2.55
CA VAL A 72 -7.45 -6.08 -2.73
C VAL A 72 -8.09 -7.31 -3.34
N ARG A 73 -9.42 -7.42 -3.24
CA ARG A 73 -10.17 -8.63 -3.57
C ARG A 73 -10.11 -9.01 -5.05
N ARG A 74 -10.12 -8.01 -5.95
CA ARG A 74 -10.02 -8.22 -7.41
C ARG A 74 -8.58 -8.34 -7.90
N ILE A 75 -7.62 -7.94 -7.06
CA ILE A 75 -6.19 -8.05 -7.33
C ILE A 75 -5.73 -9.47 -7.01
N PHE A 76 -5.96 -9.93 -5.78
CA PHE A 76 -5.50 -11.24 -5.33
C PHE A 76 -6.49 -12.37 -5.58
N GLY A 77 -7.50 -12.19 -6.43
CA GLY A 77 -8.48 -13.23 -6.67
C GLY A 77 -9.65 -12.80 -7.52
N THR A 78 -10.70 -13.60 -7.46
CA THR A 78 -11.95 -13.37 -8.18
C THR A 78 -13.08 -13.04 -7.21
N ASN A 79 -14.25 -12.68 -7.75
CA ASN A 79 -15.44 -12.50 -6.92
C ASN A 79 -15.87 -13.80 -6.20
N LYS A 80 -15.60 -14.95 -6.82
CA LYS A 80 -15.98 -16.26 -6.28
C LYS A 80 -14.92 -16.83 -5.33
N TYR A 81 -13.66 -16.53 -5.59
CA TYR A 81 -12.51 -17.05 -4.85
C TYR A 81 -11.57 -15.89 -4.47
N PRO A 82 -11.85 -15.19 -3.36
CA PRO A 82 -10.99 -14.10 -2.88
C PRO A 82 -9.66 -14.68 -2.36
N GLY A 83 -8.54 -14.00 -2.63
CA GLY A 83 -7.23 -14.40 -2.12
C GLY A 83 -6.57 -15.59 -2.84
N GLN A 84 -7.24 -16.22 -3.80
CA GLN A 84 -6.72 -17.38 -4.55
C GLN A 84 -5.33 -17.13 -5.17
N TYR A 85 -5.05 -15.89 -5.59
CA TYR A 85 -3.80 -15.51 -6.24
C TYR A 85 -2.77 -14.91 -5.29
N PHE A 86 -3.11 -14.73 -4.01
CA PHE A 86 -2.25 -14.06 -3.02
C PHE A 86 -0.91 -14.79 -2.84
N GLY A 87 0.18 -14.11 -3.16
CA GLY A 87 1.54 -14.65 -3.10
C GLY A 87 1.88 -15.64 -4.22
N GLY A 88 0.89 -16.21 -4.90
CA GLY A 88 1.08 -17.14 -6.02
C GLY A 88 1.16 -16.39 -7.35
N ALA A 89 0.09 -16.46 -8.14
CA ALA A 89 -0.02 -15.77 -9.43
C ALA A 89 0.07 -14.24 -9.34
N VAL A 90 -0.21 -13.67 -8.16
CA VAL A 90 -0.01 -12.25 -7.85
C VAL A 90 0.82 -12.16 -6.57
N PRO A 91 2.10 -11.76 -6.64
CA PRO A 91 2.91 -11.64 -5.45
C PRO A 91 2.44 -10.48 -4.58
N ALA A 92 2.72 -10.53 -3.28
CA ALA A 92 2.24 -9.54 -2.32
C ALA A 92 3.37 -9.01 -1.43
N LEU A 93 3.45 -7.69 -1.28
CA LEU A 93 4.28 -7.02 -0.28
C LEU A 93 3.37 -6.46 0.80
N VAL A 94 3.57 -6.90 2.04
CA VAL A 94 2.81 -6.45 3.21
C VAL A 94 3.71 -5.57 4.06
N VAL A 95 3.24 -4.36 4.35
CA VAL A 95 3.92 -3.42 5.25
C VAL A 95 3.37 -3.60 6.66
N LEU A 96 4.27 -3.78 7.63
CA LEU A 96 3.96 -4.00 9.02
C LEU A 96 4.47 -2.82 9.87
N GLU A 97 3.66 -2.44 10.86
CA GLU A 97 4.08 -1.60 11.99
C GLU A 97 3.76 -2.32 13.29
N ASP A 98 4.76 -2.52 14.14
CA ASP A 98 4.65 -3.26 15.40
C ASP A 98 3.99 -4.64 15.21
N GLY A 99 4.38 -5.34 14.14
CA GLY A 99 3.85 -6.66 13.77
C GLY A 99 2.41 -6.66 13.21
N ARG A 100 1.83 -5.48 12.95
CA ARG A 100 0.46 -5.35 12.40
C ARG A 100 0.49 -4.88 10.96
N PRO A 101 -0.28 -5.49 10.05
CA PRO A 101 -0.37 -5.05 8.67
C PRO A 101 -1.06 -3.68 8.58
N VAL A 102 -0.35 -2.72 7.98
CA VAL A 102 -0.81 -1.34 7.78
C VAL A 102 -1.00 -0.97 6.32
N ASP A 103 -0.37 -1.72 5.41
CA ASP A 103 -0.54 -1.58 3.96
C ASP A 103 -0.22 -2.91 3.23
N VAL A 104 -0.68 -3.05 1.99
CA VAL A 104 -0.39 -4.20 1.13
C VAL A 104 -0.33 -3.79 -0.33
N TYR A 105 0.63 -4.33 -1.08
CA TYR A 105 0.80 -4.10 -2.51
C TYR A 105 0.88 -5.43 -3.26
N PRO A 106 0.39 -5.53 -4.50
CA PRO A 106 -0.41 -4.52 -5.20
C PRO A 106 -1.81 -4.33 -4.58
N HIS A 107 -2.40 -3.15 -4.79
CA HIS A 107 -3.81 -2.88 -4.49
C HIS A 107 -4.44 -1.94 -5.52
N GLU A 108 -5.77 -1.90 -5.56
CA GLU A 108 -6.54 -1.01 -6.44
C GLU A 108 -7.17 0.13 -5.62
N GLU A 109 -6.85 1.36 -5.96
CA GLU A 109 -7.44 2.57 -5.40
C GLU A 109 -8.94 2.71 -5.77
N GLN A 110 -9.66 3.63 -5.13
CA GLN A 110 -11.10 3.79 -5.38
C GLN A 110 -11.43 4.25 -6.81
N ASP A 111 -10.51 4.98 -7.44
CA ASP A 111 -10.60 5.42 -8.84
C ASP A 111 -10.26 4.30 -9.85
N GLY A 112 -9.78 3.15 -9.38
CA GLY A 112 -9.39 2.00 -10.20
C GLY A 112 -7.90 1.96 -10.54
N THR A 113 -7.11 2.91 -10.06
CA THR A 113 -5.65 2.90 -10.24
C THR A 113 -5.04 1.74 -9.46
N ILE A 114 -4.19 0.94 -10.11
CA ILE A 114 -3.41 -0.11 -9.42
C ILE A 114 -2.11 0.49 -8.91
N VAL A 115 -1.87 0.38 -7.60
CA VAL A 115 -0.61 0.74 -6.96
C VAL A 115 0.18 -0.55 -6.76
N THR A 116 1.36 -0.60 -7.36
CA THR A 116 2.18 -1.81 -7.47
C THR A 116 3.25 -1.89 -6.38
N ILE A 117 3.92 -3.04 -6.29
CA ILE A 117 5.11 -3.19 -5.44
C ILE A 117 6.22 -2.24 -5.92
N ARG A 118 6.36 -2.06 -7.23
CA ARG A 118 7.32 -1.09 -7.81
C ARG A 118 7.07 0.32 -7.32
N ASP A 119 5.81 0.77 -7.33
CA ASP A 119 5.44 2.13 -6.89
C ASP A 119 5.82 2.37 -5.42
N TYR A 120 5.59 1.37 -4.56
CA TYR A 120 6.01 1.43 -3.16
C TYR A 120 7.54 1.53 -3.02
N LEU A 121 8.29 0.66 -3.70
CA LEU A 121 9.75 0.63 -3.63
C LEU A 121 10.40 1.90 -4.17
N ASP A 122 9.86 2.47 -5.24
CA ASP A 122 10.35 3.72 -5.81
C ASP A 122 10.01 4.92 -4.89
N GLY A 123 8.94 4.82 -4.08
CA GLY A 123 8.58 5.79 -3.05
C GLY A 123 9.53 5.82 -1.84
N LEU A 124 10.09 4.67 -1.42
CA LEU A 124 11.01 4.56 -0.28
C LEU A 124 12.29 5.39 -0.45
N GLY A 125 12.83 5.44 -1.67
CA GLY A 125 14.00 6.27 -1.98
C GLY A 125 13.74 7.78 -1.95
N GLY A 126 12.47 8.18 -1.79
CA GLY A 126 12.02 9.56 -1.76
C GLY A 126 11.95 10.19 -0.37
N GLU A 127 12.00 9.42 0.73
CA GLU A 127 11.64 9.90 2.07
C GLU A 127 12.53 11.00 2.67
N ALA A 128 13.67 11.33 2.05
CA ALA A 128 14.37 12.59 2.34
C ALA A 128 13.67 13.84 1.73
N ARG A 129 12.61 13.69 0.92
CA ARG A 129 11.92 14.76 0.17
C ARG A 129 10.39 14.65 0.10
N THR A 130 9.75 13.62 0.66
CA THR A 130 8.29 13.38 0.49
C THR A 130 7.40 13.66 1.71
N GLY A 131 7.85 14.47 2.67
CA GLY A 131 6.94 15.04 3.69
C GLY A 131 5.88 15.99 3.10
N GLY A 132 6.06 16.45 1.85
CA GLY A 132 5.17 17.42 1.20
C GLY A 132 4.11 16.83 0.26
N GLN A 133 4.41 15.74 -0.47
CA GLN A 133 3.50 15.24 -1.51
C GLN A 133 2.42 14.30 -0.96
N ASP A 134 2.74 13.53 0.08
CA ASP A 134 1.74 12.70 0.77
C ASP A 134 0.78 13.58 1.59
N LEU A 135 1.29 14.66 2.18
CA LEU A 135 0.47 15.70 2.80
C LEU A 135 -0.38 16.42 1.74
N ALA A 136 0.17 16.79 0.58
CA ALA A 136 -0.59 17.41 -0.50
C ALA A 136 -1.72 16.51 -1.01
N ARG A 137 -1.46 15.21 -1.22
CA ARG A 137 -2.52 14.25 -1.60
C ARG A 137 -3.56 14.06 -0.49
N ARG A 138 -3.15 14.03 0.78
CA ARG A 138 -4.08 13.98 1.92
C ARG A 138 -4.86 15.29 2.07
N MET A 139 -4.26 16.43 1.77
CA MET A 139 -4.88 17.77 1.78
C MET A 139 -5.81 17.98 0.58
N ASP A 140 -5.50 17.43 -0.59
CA ASP A 140 -6.39 17.41 -1.76
C ASP A 140 -7.57 16.48 -1.52
N ALA A 141 -7.34 15.29 -0.96
CA ALA A 141 -8.41 14.37 -0.57
C ALA A 141 -9.29 14.95 0.56
N LEU A 142 -8.71 15.69 1.50
CA LEU A 142 -9.45 16.40 2.54
C LEU A 142 -10.20 17.60 1.96
N SER A 143 -9.59 18.39 1.08
CA SER A 143 -10.21 19.53 0.39
C SER A 143 -11.38 19.07 -0.48
N ALA A 144 -11.25 17.97 -1.22
CA ALA A 144 -12.35 17.38 -1.99
C ALA A 144 -13.50 16.91 -1.08
N ARG A 145 -13.18 16.40 0.11
CA ARG A 145 -14.17 15.99 1.10
C ARG A 145 -14.88 17.18 1.75
N ILE A 146 -14.17 18.27 1.99
CA ILE A 146 -14.72 19.52 2.53
C ILE A 146 -15.54 20.25 1.46
N ALA A 147 -15.09 20.30 0.21
CA ALA A 147 -15.82 20.94 -0.90
C ALA A 147 -17.16 20.24 -1.23
N GLY A 148 -17.30 18.95 -0.91
CA GLY A 148 -18.56 18.21 -1.03
C GLY A 148 -19.58 18.52 0.07
N TYR A 149 -19.17 19.13 1.18
CA TYR A 149 -20.05 19.67 2.22
C TYR A 149 -20.08 21.19 2.04
N GLY A 150 -21.20 21.72 1.55
CA GLY A 150 -21.38 23.15 1.26
C GLY A 150 -20.70 24.07 2.27
N ALA A 151 -19.96 25.04 1.75
CA ALA A 151 -19.17 26.02 2.46
C ALA A 151 -19.76 26.44 3.82
N VAL A 152 -19.12 26.01 4.90
CA VAL A 152 -19.16 26.71 6.18
C VAL A 152 -17.74 27.19 6.43
N GLY A 153 -17.58 28.50 6.28
CA GLY A 153 -16.30 29.17 6.12
C GLY A 153 -15.37 29.05 7.33
N ALA A 154 -14.08 28.96 7.02
CA ALA A 154 -13.02 29.82 7.54
C ALA A 154 -11.70 29.31 6.94
N THR A 155 -11.16 30.00 5.95
CA THR A 155 -9.76 29.82 5.58
C THR A 155 -8.89 30.43 6.67
N ALA A 156 -7.93 29.66 7.18
CA ALA A 156 -7.03 30.02 8.28
C ALA A 156 -6.10 31.22 8.03
N SER A 157 -6.26 31.92 6.91
CA SER A 157 -5.56 33.17 6.59
C SER A 157 -6.17 34.42 7.24
N GLU A 158 -7.39 34.34 7.80
CA GLU A 158 -8.03 35.49 8.49
C GLU A 158 -7.87 35.50 10.02
N LEU A 159 -7.21 34.49 10.62
CA LEU A 159 -7.09 34.37 12.10
C LEU A 159 -5.74 34.86 12.68
N VAL A 160 -4.85 35.44 11.87
CA VAL A 160 -3.52 35.91 12.33
C VAL A 160 -3.41 37.44 12.43
N GLU A 161 -4.41 38.21 12.01
CA GLU A 161 -4.34 39.69 12.02
C GLU A 161 -5.30 40.41 12.98
N ASP A 162 -5.76 39.78 14.07
CA ASP A 162 -6.49 40.50 15.14
C ASP A 162 -5.80 40.44 16.53
N GLY A 163 -4.50 40.13 16.53
CA GLY A 163 -3.67 40.08 17.75
C GLY A 163 -2.74 41.27 17.95
N ARG A 164 -2.84 42.33 17.14
CA ARG A 164 -2.07 43.56 17.30
C ARG A 164 -2.85 44.75 16.75
N THR A 165 -3.63 45.42 17.59
CA THR A 165 -3.54 46.86 17.89
C THR A 165 -4.65 47.25 18.87
N ARG A 166 -4.22 47.57 20.10
CA ARG A 166 -4.84 48.45 21.12
C ARG A 166 -6.32 48.27 21.50
#